data_AF-A0A5C6LZ10-F1
#
_entry.id   AF-A0A5C6LZ10-F1
#
_cell.length_a   1.000
_cell.length_b   1.000
_cell.length_c   1.000
_cell.angle_alpha   90.00
_cell.angle_beta   90.00
_cell.angle_gamma   90.00
#
_symmetry.space_group_name_H-M   'P 1'
#
loop_
_entity.id
_entity.type
_entity.pdbx_description
1 polymer ?
#
loop_
_entity_poly.entity_id
_entity_poly.type
_entity_poly.pdbx_seq_one_letter_code
_entity_poly.pdbx_strand_id
1 'polypeptide(L)'
;MKKKPYLHHTIMLLLFVLLTACNKADYLDVNAGERPPLNAQISFVNARPADVPLQFWIFTTQVTTTAVGINQASPYLPALFGNVQINFTEGTGTSYKLSRQFGNQATFSANGGPNGPIAGYYHTVFAAGAKTDITKDTLILFYDNPQAPAAGKAKLRFVHLAPSIAAVQVSLQQEGHERLLFDTVDYGRAGGSVLTGEGLNAWSLSPFVEVPAGASSLAISTVADRQPLVIDKEAFSHLLLEAGKSYTVFLHGVPGKAATGGAIITHFEN
;
A
#
# COMPACT_ATOMS: atom_id res chain seq x y z
N MET A 1 -24.56 -0.26 95.84
CA MET A 1 -24.33 1.19 96.06
C MET A 1 -23.72 1.80 94.81
N LYS A 2 -24.05 3.04 94.45
CA LYS A 2 -23.38 3.76 93.33
C LYS A 2 -22.09 4.42 93.84
N LYS A 3 -20.98 4.32 93.10
CA LYS A 3 -19.79 5.17 93.25
C LYS A 3 -19.37 5.77 91.90
N LYS A 4 -19.58 7.07 91.75
CA LYS A 4 -18.63 7.99 91.08
C LYS A 4 -17.60 8.42 92.17
N PRO A 5 -16.55 9.26 91.94
CA PRO A 5 -16.30 10.11 90.76
C PRO A 5 -14.80 10.33 90.35
N TYR A 6 -14.57 11.21 89.36
CA TYR A 6 -13.42 12.14 89.20
C TYR A 6 -11.98 11.57 89.02
N LEU A 7 -10.95 12.31 88.54
CA LEU A 7 -10.82 13.51 87.67
C LEU A 7 -9.30 13.80 87.44
N HIS A 8 -8.91 14.42 86.31
CA HIS A 8 -7.51 14.83 85.95
C HIS A 8 -6.53 13.64 85.74
N HIS A 9 -5.40 13.68 85.01
CA HIS A 9 -4.69 14.63 84.12
C HIS A 9 -3.76 13.78 83.18
N THR A 10 -2.84 14.21 82.28
CA THR A 10 -2.21 15.51 81.87
C THR A 10 -1.65 15.39 80.42
N ILE A 11 -1.15 16.50 79.84
CA ILE A 11 -0.02 16.62 78.87
C ILE A 11 -0.01 15.75 77.58
N MET A 12 -0.43 16.38 76.48
CA MET A 12 0.30 16.55 75.20
C MET A 12 1.64 15.79 74.99
N LEU A 13 1.69 14.86 74.01
CA LEU A 13 2.83 14.78 73.08
C LEU A 13 2.44 14.21 71.70
N LEU A 14 2.36 15.12 70.73
CA LEU A 14 2.85 15.04 69.35
C LEU A 14 3.34 13.67 68.81
N LEU A 15 2.55 13.03 67.93
CA LEU A 15 3.12 12.27 66.81
C LEU A 15 2.18 12.27 65.59
N PHE A 16 2.26 13.34 64.79
CA PHE A 16 1.54 13.45 63.51
C PHE A 16 2.25 12.60 62.45
N VAL A 17 2.04 11.28 62.48
CA VAL A 17 2.50 10.39 61.40
C VAL A 17 1.61 10.63 60.18
N LEU A 18 2.00 11.62 59.38
CA LEU A 18 1.45 11.83 58.05
C LEU A 18 1.82 10.62 57.18
N LEU A 19 0.92 9.65 57.11
CA LEU A 19 0.93 8.61 56.08
C LEU A 19 0.59 9.28 54.74
N THR A 20 1.58 9.96 54.15
CA THR A 20 1.56 10.37 52.76
C THR A 20 1.65 9.13 51.89
N ALA A 21 0.51 8.47 51.71
CA ALA A 21 0.33 7.47 50.69
C ALA A 21 0.48 8.15 49.33
N CYS A 22 1.70 8.15 48.79
CA CYS A 22 1.95 8.57 47.42
C CYS A 22 1.12 7.67 46.50
N ASN A 23 0.15 8.26 45.80
CA ASN A 23 -0.68 7.53 44.84
C ASN A 23 0.22 6.96 43.74
N LYS A 24 0.45 5.65 43.76
CA LYS A 24 1.12 4.92 42.67
C LYS A 24 0.13 4.64 41.52
N ALA A 25 -0.46 5.71 40.99
CA ALA A 25 -1.32 5.67 39.80
C ALA A 25 -0.56 6.20 38.56
N ASP A 26 0.09 7.36 38.70
CA ASP A 26 0.62 8.20 37.63
C ASP A 26 1.78 7.63 36.78
N TYR A 27 2.10 6.33 36.88
CA TYR A 27 3.24 5.73 36.16
C TYR A 27 2.89 4.95 34.89
N LEU A 28 1.61 4.60 34.66
CA LEU A 28 1.19 3.83 33.47
C LEU A 28 -0.11 4.32 32.80
N ASP A 29 -0.67 5.47 33.20
CA ASP A 29 -1.86 6.07 32.58
C ASP A 29 -1.56 6.74 31.21
N VAL A 30 -0.90 6.00 30.33
CA VAL A 30 -0.91 6.28 28.89
C VAL A 30 -2.30 5.90 28.37
N ASN A 31 -3.22 6.87 28.32
CA ASN A 31 -4.54 6.69 27.73
C ASN A 31 -4.45 6.52 26.21
N ALA A 32 -3.97 5.35 25.78
CA ALA A 32 -3.85 4.95 24.39
C ALA A 32 -5.18 4.46 23.81
N GLY A 33 -6.19 4.17 24.65
CA GLY A 33 -7.51 3.67 24.23
C GLY A 33 -8.33 4.70 23.45
N GLU A 34 -8.15 5.99 23.75
CA GLU A 34 -8.82 7.09 23.03
C GLU A 34 -8.08 7.54 21.76
N ARG A 35 -6.85 7.05 21.52
CA ARG A 35 -6.10 7.41 20.31
C ARG A 35 -6.63 6.60 19.11
N PRO A 36 -7.06 7.24 18.01
CA PRO A 36 -7.40 6.52 16.77
C PRO A 36 -6.24 5.63 16.34
N PRO A 37 -6.49 4.36 15.95
CA PRO A 37 -5.43 3.38 15.70
C PRO A 37 -4.52 3.84 14.57
N LEU A 38 -3.30 4.22 14.93
CA LEU A 38 -2.30 4.75 14.00
C LEU A 38 -1.79 3.61 13.12
N ASN A 39 -2.29 3.54 11.88
CA ASN A 39 -2.01 2.46 10.95
C ASN A 39 -1.60 3.00 9.57
N ALA A 40 -0.90 2.16 8.80
CA ALA A 40 -0.88 2.30 7.35
C ALA A 40 -2.14 1.63 6.78
N GLN A 41 -2.58 2.04 5.60
CA GLN A 41 -3.61 1.33 4.84
C GLN A 41 -2.96 0.67 3.63
N ILE A 42 -3.18 -0.64 3.42
CA ILE A 42 -2.56 -1.39 2.31
C ILE A 42 -3.62 -2.19 1.53
N SER A 43 -3.68 -1.99 0.22
CA SER A 43 -4.32 -2.91 -0.72
C SER A 43 -3.27 -3.86 -1.28
N PHE A 44 -3.55 -5.16 -1.30
CA PHE A 44 -2.64 -6.20 -1.77
C PHE A 44 -3.11 -6.73 -3.13
N VAL A 45 -2.20 -6.80 -4.10
CA VAL A 45 -2.53 -7.10 -5.50
C VAL A 45 -1.73 -8.31 -5.99
N ASN A 46 -2.40 -9.25 -6.64
CA ASN A 46 -1.77 -10.40 -7.26
C ASN A 46 -1.55 -10.17 -8.76
N ALA A 47 -0.43 -9.53 -9.10
CA ALA A 47 0.05 -9.34 -10.48
C ALA A 47 1.11 -10.38 -10.87
N ARG A 48 1.06 -11.56 -10.24
CA ARG A 48 1.96 -12.67 -10.57
C ARG A 48 1.52 -13.30 -11.90
N PRO A 49 2.45 -13.88 -12.68
CA PRO A 49 2.12 -14.60 -13.90
C PRO A 49 1.44 -15.96 -13.64
N ALA A 50 1.23 -16.36 -12.37
CA ALA A 50 0.67 -17.65 -11.99
C ALA A 50 -0.78 -17.51 -11.50
N ASP A 51 -1.70 -18.31 -12.06
CA ASP A 51 -3.12 -18.35 -11.68
C ASP A 51 -3.32 -19.16 -10.38
N VAL A 52 -2.82 -18.58 -9.28
CA VAL A 52 -2.94 -19.12 -7.92
C VAL A 52 -3.27 -17.97 -6.96
N PRO A 53 -4.42 -18.01 -6.27
CA PRO A 53 -4.78 -16.99 -5.29
C PRO A 53 -3.77 -16.90 -4.13
N LEU A 54 -3.56 -15.69 -3.61
CA LEU A 54 -2.60 -15.43 -2.54
C LEU A 54 -3.29 -15.09 -1.22
N GLN A 55 -2.73 -15.55 -0.11
CA GLN A 55 -2.98 -14.95 1.20
C GLN A 55 -1.76 -14.14 1.63
N PHE A 56 -1.96 -12.88 2.00
CA PHE A 56 -0.90 -11.96 2.42
C PHE A 56 -0.78 -11.91 3.95
N TRP A 57 0.46 -11.76 4.42
CA TRP A 57 0.83 -11.81 5.84
C TRP A 57 1.77 -10.66 6.19
N ILE A 58 1.52 -9.98 7.30
CA ILE A 58 2.45 -9.02 7.90
C ILE A 58 3.14 -9.69 9.09
N PHE A 59 4.47 -9.81 9.03
CA PHE A 59 5.27 -10.70 9.89
C PHE A 59 4.68 -12.13 9.93
N THR A 60 4.00 -12.50 11.01
CA THR A 60 3.34 -13.80 11.21
C THR A 60 1.80 -13.72 11.26
N THR A 61 1.23 -12.54 11.03
CA THR A 61 -0.23 -12.30 11.07
C THR A 61 -0.78 -12.28 9.64
N GLN A 62 -1.73 -13.17 9.32
CA GLN A 62 -2.47 -13.11 8.07
C GLN A 62 -3.35 -11.85 8.06
N VAL A 63 -3.28 -11.05 6.99
CA VAL A 63 -4.04 -9.80 6.86
C VAL A 63 -5.21 -9.92 5.89
N THR A 64 -5.05 -10.63 4.77
CA THR A 64 -6.17 -10.91 3.87
C THR A 64 -7.00 -12.08 4.41
N THR A 65 -8.31 -11.88 4.57
CA THR A 65 -9.25 -12.96 4.93
C THR A 65 -9.64 -13.75 3.68
N THR A 66 -10.08 -13.05 2.64
CA THR A 66 -10.29 -13.59 1.28
C THR A 66 -8.98 -13.61 0.50
N ALA A 67 -8.67 -14.75 -0.13
CA ALA A 67 -7.46 -14.87 -0.96
C ALA A 67 -7.57 -14.03 -2.25
N VAL A 68 -6.50 -13.32 -2.60
CA VAL A 68 -6.44 -12.42 -3.75
C VAL A 68 -6.14 -13.21 -5.02
N GLY A 69 -7.15 -13.39 -5.88
CA GLY A 69 -7.00 -14.05 -7.19
C GLY A 69 -6.09 -13.27 -8.13
N ILE A 70 -5.58 -13.93 -9.18
CA ILE A 70 -4.77 -13.23 -10.21
C ILE A 70 -5.55 -12.04 -10.78
N ASN A 71 -4.85 -10.93 -10.98
CA ASN A 71 -5.40 -9.68 -11.51
C ASN A 71 -6.48 -9.02 -10.64
N GLN A 72 -6.56 -9.40 -9.35
CA GLN A 72 -7.42 -8.77 -8.36
C GLN A 72 -6.60 -8.05 -7.28
N ALA A 73 -7.28 -7.17 -6.55
CA ALA A 73 -6.78 -6.49 -5.36
C ALA A 73 -7.64 -6.83 -4.13
N SER A 74 -7.06 -6.80 -2.94
CA SER A 74 -7.84 -6.70 -1.71
C SER A 74 -8.42 -5.28 -1.54
N PRO A 75 -9.47 -5.11 -0.71
CA PRO A 75 -9.76 -3.81 -0.10
C PRO A 75 -8.50 -3.24 0.60
N TYR A 76 -8.54 -1.95 0.94
CA TYR A 76 -7.53 -1.39 1.84
C TYR A 76 -7.69 -1.98 3.24
N LEU A 77 -6.62 -2.58 3.76
CA LEU A 77 -6.58 -3.22 5.07
C LEU A 77 -5.67 -2.44 6.01
N PRO A 78 -6.03 -2.30 7.30
CA PRO A 78 -5.18 -1.67 8.29
C PRO A 78 -3.93 -2.51 8.54
N ALA A 79 -2.77 -1.86 8.48
CA ALA A 79 -1.45 -2.48 8.51
C ALA A 79 -0.52 -1.80 9.53
N LEU A 80 0.50 -2.54 9.97
CA LEU A 80 1.65 -1.97 10.65
C LEU A 80 2.40 -1.02 9.70
N PHE A 81 3.14 -0.07 10.29
CA PHE A 81 3.88 0.96 9.58
C PHE A 81 5.32 1.03 10.07
N GLY A 82 6.18 1.74 9.34
CA GLY A 82 7.61 1.82 9.60
C GLY A 82 8.36 0.64 8.97
N ASN A 83 9.08 -0.14 9.78
CA ASN A 83 9.82 -1.31 9.31
C ASN A 83 8.93 -2.58 9.38
N VAL A 84 8.50 -3.10 8.23
CA VAL A 84 7.44 -4.09 8.10
C VAL A 84 7.86 -5.23 7.16
N GLN A 85 7.78 -6.48 7.64
CA GLN A 85 7.91 -7.66 6.79
C GLN A 85 6.56 -8.00 6.15
N ILE A 86 6.50 -8.06 4.83
CA ILE A 86 5.33 -8.53 4.08
C ILE A 86 5.66 -9.85 3.39
N ASN A 87 4.77 -10.82 3.51
CA ASN A 87 4.91 -12.16 2.93
C ASN A 87 3.63 -12.54 2.19
N PHE A 88 3.69 -13.59 1.37
CA PHE A 88 2.48 -14.27 0.90
C PHE A 88 2.63 -15.80 0.89
N THR A 89 1.50 -16.49 1.05
CA THR A 89 1.35 -17.93 0.79
C THR A 89 0.45 -18.15 -0.44
N GLU A 90 0.51 -19.36 -1.02
CA GLU A 90 -0.26 -19.75 -2.20
C GLU A 90 -1.43 -20.65 -1.81
N GLY A 91 -2.65 -20.29 -2.19
CA GLY A 91 -3.87 -21.06 -1.89
C GLY A 91 -4.07 -21.32 -0.39
N THR A 92 -4.13 -22.59 -0.02
CA THR A 92 -4.21 -23.06 1.38
C THR A 92 -2.85 -23.44 1.98
N GLY A 93 -1.74 -23.12 1.30
CA GLY A 93 -0.39 -23.41 1.76
C GLY A 93 0.01 -22.61 3.00
N THR A 94 0.75 -23.26 3.91
CA THR A 94 1.19 -22.68 5.20
C THR A 94 2.61 -22.10 5.19
N SER A 95 3.39 -22.36 4.14
CA SER A 95 4.75 -21.84 3.96
C SER A 95 4.77 -20.58 3.11
N TYR A 96 5.50 -19.54 3.54
CA TYR A 96 5.69 -18.33 2.73
C TYR A 96 6.40 -18.65 1.42
N LYS A 97 5.78 -18.29 0.30
CA LYS A 97 6.37 -18.39 -1.04
C LYS A 97 7.40 -17.27 -1.27
N LEU A 98 7.18 -16.12 -0.63
CA LEU A 98 8.09 -14.99 -0.60
C LEU A 98 7.95 -14.23 0.72
N SER A 99 9.07 -13.68 1.20
CA SER A 99 9.15 -12.64 2.23
C SER A 99 9.89 -11.42 1.65
N ARG A 100 9.44 -10.21 1.97
CA ARG A 100 10.18 -8.96 1.70
C ARG A 100 10.01 -7.97 2.85
N GLN A 101 11.14 -7.41 3.30
CA GLN A 101 11.17 -6.27 4.19
C GLN A 101 10.92 -4.97 3.44
N PHE A 102 10.08 -4.11 4.01
CA PHE A 102 9.88 -2.71 3.60
C PHE A 102 10.14 -1.80 4.79
N GLY A 103 10.70 -0.61 4.54
CA GLY A 103 10.96 0.40 5.55
C GLY A 103 12.36 0.38 6.13
N ASN A 104 12.47 1.14 7.23
CA ASN A 104 13.62 1.44 8.10
C ASN A 104 13.38 2.80 8.81
N GLN A 105 12.41 3.59 8.33
CA GLN A 105 11.96 4.86 8.90
C GLN A 105 10.43 4.85 9.05
N ALA A 106 9.90 5.59 10.02
CA ALA A 106 8.46 5.73 10.25
C ALA A 106 7.80 6.83 9.38
N THR A 107 8.61 7.57 8.63
CA THR A 107 8.23 8.64 7.71
C THR A 107 8.89 8.42 6.36
N PHE A 108 8.41 9.12 5.32
CA PHE A 108 9.06 9.13 4.02
C PHE A 108 10.45 9.76 4.11
N SER A 109 11.45 9.13 3.50
CA SER A 109 12.78 9.71 3.31
C SER A 109 13.24 9.60 1.86
N ALA A 110 13.68 10.73 1.31
CA ALA A 110 14.34 10.82 0.00
C ALA A 110 15.67 10.04 -0.06
N ASN A 111 16.33 9.88 1.10
CA ASN A 111 17.66 9.28 1.23
C ASN A 111 17.63 7.96 2.05
N GLY A 112 16.44 7.42 2.30
CA GLY A 112 16.26 6.16 3.02
C GLY A 112 16.53 4.92 2.15
N GLY A 113 16.44 3.75 2.78
CA GLY A 113 16.28 2.48 2.05
C GLY A 113 14.88 2.38 1.40
N PRO A 114 14.42 1.18 1.02
CA PRO A 114 13.07 1.02 0.48
C PRO A 114 12.04 1.54 1.50
N ASN A 115 11.39 2.67 1.22
CA ASN A 115 10.47 3.29 2.15
C ASN A 115 9.30 2.33 2.49
N GLY A 116 8.87 2.35 3.75
CA GLY A 116 7.90 1.39 4.29
C GLY A 116 6.46 1.89 4.20
N PRO A 117 5.47 1.10 4.63
CA PRO A 117 4.14 1.63 4.90
C PRO A 117 4.23 2.75 5.93
N ILE A 118 3.61 3.90 5.67
CA ILE A 118 3.62 5.08 6.55
C ILE A 118 2.25 5.23 7.23
N ALA A 119 2.23 5.65 8.49
CA ALA A 119 0.98 5.87 9.21
C ALA A 119 0.14 6.99 8.57
N GLY A 120 -1.17 6.75 8.39
CA GLY A 120 -2.09 7.68 7.73
C GLY A 120 -1.98 7.74 6.20
N TYR A 121 -1.10 6.94 5.60
CA TYR A 121 -0.93 6.84 4.14
C TYR A 121 -1.63 5.58 3.62
N TYR A 122 -2.08 5.64 2.36
CA TYR A 122 -2.59 4.50 1.60
C TYR A 122 -1.49 3.98 0.68
N HIS A 123 -1.45 2.65 0.49
CA HIS A 123 -0.41 1.97 -0.26
C HIS A 123 -0.97 0.79 -1.06
N THR A 124 -0.37 0.53 -2.23
CA THR A 124 -0.64 -0.68 -3.00
C THR A 124 0.61 -1.55 -2.97
N VAL A 125 0.46 -2.82 -2.57
CA VAL A 125 1.56 -3.81 -2.57
C VAL A 125 1.26 -4.89 -3.61
N PHE A 126 2.05 -4.89 -4.68
CA PHE A 126 1.97 -5.88 -5.76
C PHE A 126 2.89 -7.07 -5.49
N ALA A 127 2.34 -8.28 -5.53
CA ALA A 127 3.12 -9.49 -5.82
C ALA A 127 3.28 -9.62 -7.35
N ALA A 128 4.51 -9.79 -7.84
CA ALA A 128 4.84 -9.82 -9.27
C ALA A 128 6.05 -10.72 -9.56
N GLY A 129 6.32 -11.07 -10.83
CA GLY A 129 7.54 -11.78 -11.22
C GLY A 129 8.78 -10.86 -11.19
N ALA A 130 9.89 -11.33 -10.63
CA ALA A 130 11.08 -10.50 -10.36
C ALA A 130 11.94 -10.20 -11.61
N LYS A 131 12.58 -9.01 -11.65
CA LYS A 131 13.43 -8.57 -12.78
C LYS A 131 14.73 -9.36 -12.93
N THR A 132 15.37 -9.74 -11.82
CA THR A 132 16.71 -10.35 -11.81
C THR A 132 16.69 -11.86 -12.01
N ASP A 133 15.57 -12.51 -11.71
CA ASP A 133 15.30 -13.92 -11.99
C ASP A 133 13.79 -14.06 -12.21
N ILE A 134 13.39 -14.20 -13.48
CA ILE A 134 11.97 -14.27 -13.88
C ILE A 134 11.27 -15.56 -13.42
N THR A 135 12.00 -16.49 -12.81
CA THR A 135 11.43 -17.68 -12.13
C THR A 135 11.06 -17.42 -10.68
N LYS A 136 11.35 -16.23 -10.14
CA LYS A 136 11.05 -15.82 -8.76
C LYS A 136 9.99 -14.74 -8.71
N ASP A 137 9.37 -14.64 -7.55
CA ASP A 137 8.45 -13.57 -7.21
C ASP A 137 9.16 -12.41 -6.51
N THR A 138 8.55 -11.24 -6.54
CA THR A 138 8.90 -10.07 -5.73
C THR A 138 7.65 -9.39 -5.20
N LEU A 139 7.81 -8.56 -4.17
CA LEU A 139 6.80 -7.62 -3.68
C LEU A 139 7.26 -6.20 -3.99
N ILE A 140 6.36 -5.32 -4.44
CA ILE A 140 6.66 -3.91 -4.72
C ILE A 140 5.58 -3.04 -4.07
N LEU A 141 5.99 -2.05 -3.29
CA LEU A 141 5.13 -1.12 -2.56
C LEU A 141 5.10 0.24 -3.29
N PHE A 142 3.90 0.79 -3.44
CA PHE A 142 3.64 2.13 -3.97
C PHE A 142 2.77 2.92 -2.99
N TYR A 143 2.86 4.25 -3.04
CA TYR A 143 2.01 5.15 -2.27
C TYR A 143 0.82 5.62 -3.11
N ASP A 144 -0.37 5.66 -2.50
CA ASP A 144 -1.63 5.99 -3.17
C ASP A 144 -2.21 7.28 -2.60
N ASN A 145 -2.32 8.33 -3.43
CA ASN A 145 -2.88 9.61 -3.01
C ASN A 145 -4.42 9.55 -2.99
N PRO A 146 -5.09 9.62 -1.81
CA PRO A 146 -6.54 9.48 -1.68
C PRO A 146 -7.34 10.72 -2.07
N GLN A 147 -6.69 11.82 -2.46
CA GLN A 147 -7.37 13.03 -2.96
C GLN A 147 -8.19 12.69 -4.22
N ALA A 148 -9.45 13.09 -4.27
CA ALA A 148 -10.29 12.94 -5.47
C ALA A 148 -9.67 13.65 -6.70
N PRO A 149 -9.96 13.18 -7.95
CA PRO A 149 -9.67 13.93 -9.16
C PRO A 149 -10.57 15.19 -9.27
N ALA A 150 -10.19 16.11 -10.14
CA ALA A 150 -11.03 17.22 -10.55
C ALA A 150 -12.37 16.76 -11.17
N ALA A 151 -13.40 17.60 -11.10
CA ALA A 151 -14.72 17.30 -11.67
C ALA A 151 -14.64 16.93 -13.17
N GLY A 152 -15.38 15.89 -13.57
CA GLY A 152 -15.38 15.35 -14.93
C GLY A 152 -14.16 14.48 -15.28
N LYS A 153 -13.24 14.22 -14.33
CA LYS A 153 -12.03 13.43 -14.56
C LYS A 153 -11.98 12.17 -13.69
N ALA A 154 -11.19 11.21 -14.14
CA ALA A 154 -10.67 10.11 -13.35
C ALA A 154 -9.18 10.33 -13.05
N LYS A 155 -8.67 9.65 -12.02
CA LYS A 155 -7.22 9.49 -11.78
C LYS A 155 -6.75 8.16 -12.34
N LEU A 156 -5.64 8.16 -13.06
CA LEU A 156 -5.05 6.95 -13.65
C LEU A 156 -3.57 6.86 -13.28
N ARG A 157 -3.16 5.70 -12.78
CA ARG A 157 -1.75 5.30 -12.64
C ARG A 157 -1.51 4.10 -13.53
N PHE A 158 -0.37 4.06 -14.22
CA PHE A 158 0.11 2.87 -14.90
C PHE A 158 1.32 2.31 -14.14
N VAL A 159 1.43 0.98 -13.98
CA VAL A 159 2.57 0.30 -13.33
C VAL A 159 3.10 -0.83 -14.21
N HIS A 160 4.42 -0.87 -14.41
CA HIS A 160 5.06 -1.90 -15.23
C HIS A 160 5.66 -3.03 -14.37
N LEU A 161 5.14 -4.25 -14.50
CA LEU A 161 5.48 -5.44 -13.73
C LEU A 161 5.78 -6.68 -14.60
N ALA A 162 6.08 -6.49 -15.90
CA ALA A 162 6.46 -7.56 -16.82
C ALA A 162 8.00 -7.61 -16.96
N PRO A 163 8.72 -8.49 -16.24
CA PRO A 163 10.17 -8.39 -16.07
C PRO A 163 11.00 -8.72 -17.32
N SER A 164 10.40 -9.38 -18.31
CA SER A 164 11.00 -9.66 -19.62
C SER A 164 11.11 -8.42 -20.53
N ILE A 165 10.47 -7.31 -20.17
CA ILE A 165 10.51 -6.05 -20.91
C ILE A 165 11.24 -5.01 -20.03
N ALA A 166 12.15 -4.25 -20.64
CA ALA A 166 12.97 -3.30 -19.89
C ALA A 166 12.15 -2.07 -19.44
N ALA A 167 11.44 -1.47 -20.40
CA ALA A 167 10.55 -0.33 -20.24
C ALA A 167 9.49 -0.26 -21.35
N VAL A 168 8.36 0.39 -21.05
CA VAL A 168 7.24 0.60 -21.99
C VAL A 168 6.84 2.08 -22.13
N GLN A 169 6.34 2.45 -23.30
CA GLN A 169 5.58 3.67 -23.57
C GLN A 169 4.08 3.39 -23.34
N VAL A 170 3.34 4.40 -22.90
CA VAL A 170 1.90 4.31 -22.59
C VAL A 170 1.14 5.49 -23.19
N SER A 171 0.19 5.20 -24.08
CA SER A 171 -0.75 6.16 -24.66
C SER A 171 -2.18 5.88 -24.22
N LEU A 172 -2.95 6.94 -23.95
CA LEU A 172 -4.39 6.90 -23.75
C LEU A 172 -5.10 7.13 -25.10
N GLN A 173 -5.97 6.21 -25.47
CA GLN A 173 -6.89 6.38 -26.59
C GLN A 173 -8.30 6.63 -26.05
N GLN A 174 -8.94 7.72 -26.47
CA GLN A 174 -10.31 8.09 -26.09
C GLN A 174 -10.93 8.95 -27.20
N GLU A 175 -12.21 8.73 -27.50
CA GLU A 175 -12.97 9.54 -28.49
C GLU A 175 -12.30 9.63 -29.89
N GLY A 176 -11.53 8.60 -30.27
CA GLY A 176 -10.77 8.55 -31.53
C GLY A 176 -9.45 9.32 -31.52
N HIS A 177 -9.08 9.95 -30.41
CA HIS A 177 -7.81 10.65 -30.22
C HIS A 177 -6.84 9.81 -29.38
N GLU A 178 -5.56 9.84 -29.76
CA GLU A 178 -4.47 9.32 -28.92
C GLU A 178 -3.72 10.45 -28.20
N ARG A 179 -3.43 10.25 -26.92
CA ARG A 179 -2.60 11.11 -26.08
C ARG A 179 -1.56 10.28 -25.35
N LEU A 180 -0.29 10.50 -25.65
CA LEU A 180 0.83 9.98 -24.88
C LEU A 180 0.69 10.38 -23.40
N LEU A 181 0.70 9.39 -22.49
CA LEU A 181 0.72 9.62 -21.04
C LEU A 181 2.15 9.57 -20.51
N PHE A 182 2.91 8.53 -20.90
CA PHE A 182 4.25 8.25 -20.39
C PHE A 182 5.15 7.75 -21.52
N ASP A 183 6.23 8.47 -21.86
CA ASP A 183 7.17 8.02 -22.91
C ASP A 183 8.02 6.82 -22.48
N THR A 184 8.26 6.67 -21.17
CA THR A 184 9.04 5.57 -20.61
C THR A 184 8.56 5.25 -19.20
N VAL A 185 8.25 3.98 -18.96
CA VAL A 185 7.99 3.38 -17.65
C VAL A 185 8.87 2.14 -17.52
N ASP A 186 9.91 2.20 -16.69
CA ASP A 186 10.77 1.05 -16.38
C ASP A 186 10.03 -0.01 -15.55
N TYR A 187 10.45 -1.28 -15.66
CA TYR A 187 9.97 -2.32 -14.73
C TYR A 187 10.08 -1.88 -13.26
N GLY A 188 9.05 -2.17 -12.49
CA GLY A 188 8.96 -1.94 -11.04
C GLY A 188 8.63 -0.50 -10.67
N ARG A 189 8.19 0.32 -11.64
CA ARG A 189 7.83 1.73 -11.44
C ARG A 189 6.41 2.03 -11.91
N ALA A 190 5.92 3.20 -11.51
CA ALA A 190 4.76 3.82 -12.10
C ALA A 190 5.16 4.73 -13.27
N GLY A 191 4.20 5.06 -14.13
CA GLY A 191 4.36 6.15 -15.08
C GLY A 191 4.60 7.49 -14.37
N GLY A 192 5.60 8.24 -14.81
CA GLY A 192 5.94 9.55 -14.24
C GLY A 192 6.64 9.54 -12.87
N SER A 193 7.14 8.38 -12.38
CA SER A 193 7.88 8.29 -11.12
C SER A 193 9.09 9.24 -11.05
N VAL A 194 9.06 10.22 -10.13
CA VAL A 194 10.21 11.03 -9.73
C VAL A 194 10.93 10.31 -8.59
N LEU A 195 12.23 10.03 -8.77
CA LEU A 195 13.03 9.17 -7.87
C LEU A 195 14.17 9.91 -7.15
N THR A 196 14.47 11.15 -7.54
CA THR A 196 15.56 11.99 -7.03
C THR A 196 15.21 13.47 -7.20
N GLY A 197 15.93 14.36 -6.50
CA GLY A 197 15.79 15.82 -6.63
C GLY A 197 14.59 16.42 -5.89
N GLU A 198 14.37 17.72 -6.06
CA GLU A 198 13.44 18.52 -5.24
C GLU A 198 11.96 18.13 -5.38
N GLY A 199 11.57 17.49 -6.50
CA GLY A 199 10.22 16.96 -6.69
C GLY A 199 9.92 15.67 -5.92
N LEU A 200 10.94 15.03 -5.33
CA LEU A 200 10.82 13.71 -4.69
C LEU A 200 10.03 13.75 -3.38
N ASN A 201 8.88 13.10 -3.38
CA ASN A 201 8.05 12.84 -2.21
C ASN A 201 7.36 11.47 -2.34
N ALA A 202 6.65 11.04 -1.29
CA ALA A 202 5.96 9.74 -1.29
C ALA A 202 5.03 9.54 -2.51
N TRP A 203 4.25 10.57 -2.87
CA TRP A 203 3.31 10.49 -3.99
C TRP A 203 3.99 10.58 -5.36
N SER A 204 5.16 11.22 -5.46
CA SER A 204 5.90 11.31 -6.73
C SER A 204 6.61 10.01 -7.11
N LEU A 205 6.81 9.08 -6.17
CA LEU A 205 7.30 7.73 -6.49
C LEU A 205 6.28 6.96 -7.34
N SER A 206 4.99 7.22 -7.17
CA SER A 206 3.91 6.47 -7.81
C SER A 206 2.68 7.33 -8.12
N PRO A 207 2.83 8.37 -8.97
CA PRO A 207 1.80 9.37 -9.16
C PRO A 207 0.62 8.82 -9.97
N PHE A 208 -0.54 9.45 -9.78
CA PHE A 208 -1.69 9.34 -10.66
C PHE A 208 -1.73 10.58 -11.54
N VAL A 209 -1.91 10.40 -12.86
CA VAL A 209 -2.25 11.50 -13.78
C VAL A 209 -3.76 11.65 -13.85
N GLU A 210 -4.24 12.87 -14.08
CA GLU A 210 -5.65 13.08 -14.37
C GLU A 210 -5.95 12.83 -15.85
N VAL A 211 -7.04 12.11 -16.10
CA VAL A 211 -7.57 11.80 -17.44
C VAL A 211 -9.05 12.17 -17.49
N PRO A 212 -9.61 12.54 -18.66
CA PRO A 212 -11.05 12.66 -18.81
C PRO A 212 -11.74 11.37 -18.35
N ALA A 213 -12.93 11.48 -17.74
CA ALA A 213 -13.80 10.33 -17.57
C ALA A 213 -14.38 9.90 -18.93
N GLY A 214 -14.80 8.64 -19.06
CA GLY A 214 -15.42 8.11 -20.28
C GLY A 214 -14.95 6.71 -20.66
N ALA A 215 -15.25 6.33 -21.90
CA ALA A 215 -14.74 5.11 -22.51
C ALA A 215 -13.34 5.37 -23.09
N SER A 216 -12.37 4.57 -22.69
CA SER A 216 -10.95 4.73 -23.01
C SER A 216 -10.32 3.39 -23.38
N SER A 217 -9.07 3.41 -23.86
CA SER A 217 -8.20 2.23 -23.98
C SER A 217 -6.74 2.68 -23.78
N LEU A 218 -5.85 1.75 -23.42
CA LEU A 218 -4.42 2.05 -23.29
C LEU A 218 -3.59 1.27 -24.31
N ALA A 219 -2.99 1.99 -25.25
CA ALA A 219 -1.99 1.45 -26.15
C ALA A 219 -0.63 1.42 -25.43
N ILE A 220 -0.01 0.25 -25.36
CA ILE A 220 1.29 0.02 -24.72
C ILE A 220 2.28 -0.42 -25.80
N SER A 221 3.45 0.20 -25.84
CA SER A 221 4.52 -0.17 -26.78
C SER A 221 5.85 -0.34 -26.05
N THR A 222 6.78 -1.10 -26.62
CA THR A 222 8.17 -1.13 -26.17
C THR A 222 8.84 0.24 -26.36
N VAL A 223 9.77 0.64 -25.48
CA VAL A 223 10.53 1.89 -25.71
C VAL A 223 11.63 1.72 -26.77
N ALA A 224 12.25 0.54 -26.85
CA ALA A 224 13.44 0.29 -27.67
C ALA A 224 13.20 0.35 -29.19
N ASP A 225 12.10 -0.24 -29.65
CA ASP A 225 11.74 -0.44 -31.05
C ASP A 225 10.30 -0.01 -31.38
N ARG A 226 9.62 0.64 -30.41
CA ARG A 226 8.27 1.24 -30.51
C ARG A 226 7.19 0.26 -31.01
N GLN A 227 7.38 -1.04 -30.80
CA GLN A 227 6.42 -2.08 -31.19
C GLN A 227 5.26 -2.15 -30.20
N PRO A 228 3.99 -2.17 -30.65
CA PRO A 228 2.84 -2.40 -29.79
C PRO A 228 2.91 -3.77 -29.10
N LEU A 229 2.55 -3.82 -27.82
CA LEU A 229 2.44 -5.05 -27.04
C LEU A 229 1.04 -5.64 -27.16
N VAL A 230 0.96 -6.92 -27.50
CA VAL A 230 -0.29 -7.68 -27.43
C VAL A 230 -0.61 -7.97 -25.96
N ILE A 231 -1.78 -7.51 -25.51
CA ILE A 231 -2.26 -7.68 -24.13
C ILE A 231 -3.23 -8.87 -24.07
N ASP A 232 -2.91 -9.89 -23.26
CA ASP A 232 -3.72 -11.09 -23.10
C ASP A 232 -5.16 -10.71 -22.68
N LYS A 233 -6.15 -11.26 -23.41
CA LYS A 233 -7.59 -11.01 -23.22
C LYS A 233 -8.03 -9.56 -23.44
N GLU A 234 -7.27 -8.75 -24.18
CA GLU A 234 -7.61 -7.35 -24.48
C GLU A 234 -7.84 -6.49 -23.22
N ALA A 235 -7.13 -6.79 -22.13
CA ALA A 235 -7.43 -6.26 -20.79
C ALA A 235 -7.29 -4.73 -20.62
N PHE A 236 -6.74 -4.02 -21.61
CA PHE A 236 -6.62 -2.56 -21.65
C PHE A 236 -7.51 -1.90 -22.72
N SER A 237 -8.33 -2.69 -23.41
CA SER A 237 -9.30 -2.25 -24.42
C SER A 237 -10.67 -2.06 -23.75
N HIS A 238 -11.45 -1.08 -24.20
CA HIS A 238 -12.79 -0.78 -23.68
C HIS A 238 -12.89 -0.49 -22.15
N LEU A 239 -11.87 0.15 -21.58
CA LEU A 239 -11.87 0.61 -20.19
C LEU A 239 -12.97 1.68 -19.99
N LEU A 240 -13.71 1.60 -18.89
CA LEU A 240 -14.63 2.66 -18.45
C LEU A 240 -14.04 3.36 -17.23
N LEU A 241 -13.63 4.63 -17.41
CA LEU A 241 -13.04 5.44 -16.36
C LEU A 241 -14.09 6.42 -15.83
N GLU A 242 -14.60 6.17 -14.63
CA GLU A 242 -15.67 6.98 -14.04
C GLU A 242 -15.13 8.28 -13.41
N ALA A 243 -15.93 9.35 -13.49
CA ALA A 243 -15.59 10.62 -12.85
C ALA A 243 -15.54 10.47 -11.32
N GLY A 244 -14.50 11.03 -10.69
CA GLY A 244 -14.30 10.92 -9.23
C GLY A 244 -13.53 9.68 -8.77
N LYS A 245 -13.38 8.64 -9.61
CA LYS A 245 -12.64 7.42 -9.26
C LYS A 245 -11.14 7.53 -9.54
N SER A 246 -10.36 6.66 -8.89
CA SER A 246 -8.92 6.51 -9.12
C SER A 246 -8.62 5.06 -9.49
N TYR A 247 -7.79 4.83 -10.51
CA TYR A 247 -7.49 3.50 -11.03
C TYR A 247 -5.98 3.27 -11.16
N THR A 248 -5.50 2.07 -10.83
CA THR A 248 -4.19 1.59 -11.30
C THR A 248 -4.40 0.55 -12.39
N VAL A 249 -3.85 0.80 -13.56
CA VAL A 249 -3.62 -0.23 -14.58
C VAL A 249 -2.21 -0.78 -14.39
N PHE A 250 -2.05 -2.10 -14.49
CA PHE A 250 -0.74 -2.73 -14.41
C PHE A 250 -0.52 -3.79 -15.48
N LEU A 251 0.69 -3.80 -16.04
CA LEU A 251 1.16 -4.76 -17.05
C LEU A 251 2.04 -5.83 -16.40
N HIS A 252 1.75 -7.11 -16.58
CA HIS A 252 2.53 -8.23 -16.02
C HIS A 252 2.95 -9.24 -17.12
N GLY A 253 3.90 -10.11 -16.80
CA GLY A 253 4.29 -11.21 -17.70
C GLY A 253 3.25 -12.34 -17.72
N VAL A 254 3.33 -13.24 -18.70
CA VAL A 254 2.57 -14.50 -18.74
C VAL A 254 3.57 -15.66 -18.93
N PRO A 255 3.46 -16.80 -18.22
CA PRO A 255 4.45 -17.87 -18.29
C PRO A 255 4.43 -18.51 -19.68
N GLY A 256 5.60 -18.66 -20.30
CA GLY A 256 5.74 -19.36 -21.59
C GLY A 256 5.07 -18.69 -22.79
N LYS A 257 4.50 -17.48 -22.66
CA LYS A 257 3.99 -16.68 -23.78
C LYS A 257 4.92 -15.51 -24.09
N ALA A 258 4.91 -15.05 -25.34
CA ALA A 258 5.49 -13.76 -25.73
C ALA A 258 4.57 -12.56 -25.40
N ALA A 259 3.26 -12.80 -25.27
CA ALA A 259 2.28 -11.77 -24.90
C ALA A 259 2.33 -11.43 -23.41
N THR A 260 2.08 -10.17 -23.08
CA THR A 260 1.95 -9.66 -21.71
C THR A 260 0.50 -9.71 -21.24
N GLY A 261 0.29 -9.91 -19.95
CA GLY A 261 -1.03 -9.76 -19.33
C GLY A 261 -1.19 -8.37 -18.72
N GLY A 262 -2.40 -8.04 -18.31
CA GLY A 262 -2.66 -6.83 -17.56
C GLY A 262 -4.02 -6.84 -16.87
N ALA A 263 -4.23 -5.87 -15.99
CA ALA A 263 -5.53 -5.57 -15.41
C ALA A 263 -5.64 -4.12 -14.94
N ILE A 264 -6.86 -3.72 -14.60
CA ILE A 264 -7.21 -2.47 -13.95
C ILE A 264 -7.79 -2.76 -12.56
N ILE A 265 -7.40 -1.99 -11.55
CA ILE A 265 -7.97 -2.02 -10.20
C ILE A 265 -8.42 -0.62 -9.80
N THR A 266 -9.56 -0.55 -9.11
CA THR A 266 -10.12 0.69 -8.56
C THR A 266 -9.55 0.94 -7.16
N HIS A 267 -9.28 2.20 -6.84
CA HIS A 267 -8.88 2.66 -5.52
C HIS A 267 -9.96 3.59 -4.97
N PHE A 268 -10.10 3.60 -3.64
CA PHE A 268 -11.01 4.49 -2.91
C PHE A 268 -12.47 4.30 -3.35
N GLU A 269 -13.01 3.12 -3.07
CA GLU A 269 -14.45 2.88 -3.15
C GLU A 269 -15.14 3.68 -2.03
N ASN A 270 -15.88 4.71 -2.45
CA ASN A 270 -16.88 5.44 -1.65
C ASN A 270 -18.21 4.70 -1.69
#